data_AF-A0A7Y3UNL2-F1
#
_entry.id   AF-A0A7Y3UNL2-F1
#
_cell.length_a   1.000
_cell.length_b   1.000
_cell.length_c   1.000
_cell.angle_alpha   90.00
_cell.angle_beta   90.00
_cell.angle_gamma   90.00
#
_symmetry.space_group_name_H-M   'P 1'
#
loop_
_entity.id
_entity.type
_entity.pdbx_description
1 polymer ?
#
loop_
_entity_poly.entity_id
_entity_poly.type
_entity_poly.pdbx_seq_one_letter_code
_entity_poly.pdbx_strand_id
1 'polypeptide(L)' 'MSAITVRLPDSLHRKIQEIAKKDGVSINQFISSAAGEKLSAILTVDYLKARAKKGKIADFDKVLSKVPNKEPLEWDKIE' A
#
# COMPACT_ATOMS: atom_id res chain seq x y z
N MET A 1 -12.21 13.40 -18.27
CA MET A 1 -12.25 13.35 -16.79
C MET A 1 -13.66 13.75 -16.36
N SER A 2 -14.24 13.06 -15.37
CA SER A 2 -15.46 13.51 -14.72
C SER A 2 -15.13 14.47 -13.58
N ALA A 3 -15.98 15.48 -13.35
CA ALA A 3 -15.84 16.39 -12.23
C ALA A 3 -16.64 15.85 -11.03
N ILE A 4 -16.05 15.91 -9.84
CA ILE A 4 -16.70 15.54 -8.58
C ILE A 4 -16.61 16.76 -7.65
N THR A 5 -17.74 17.18 -7.10
CA THR A 5 -17.80 18.25 -6.09
C THR A 5 -18.08 17.63 -4.73
N VAL A 6 -17.19 17.86 -3.76
CA VAL A 6 -17.33 17.38 -2.38
C VAL A 6 -17.19 18.54 -1.40
N ARG A 7 -17.91 18.48 -0.29
CA ARG A 7 -17.74 19.41 0.83
C ARG A 7 -16.80 18.77 1.84
N LEU A 8 -15.76 19.50 2.24
CA LEU A 8 -14.78 19.05 3.24
C LEU A 8 -14.89 19.92 4.49
N PRO A 9 -14.60 19.39 5.69
CA PRO A 9 -14.43 20.21 6.88
C PRO A 9 -13.34 21.26 6.68
N ASP A 10 -13.53 22.46 7.23
CA ASP A 10 -12.59 23.59 7.05
C ASP A 10 -11.16 23.25 7.50
N SER A 11 -11.02 22.51 8.60
CA SER A 11 -9.73 22.08 9.13
C SER A 11 -8.98 21.19 8.12
N LEU A 12 -9.70 20.26 7.47
CA LEU A 12 -9.16 19.37 6.48
C LEU A 12 -8.77 20.14 5.21
N HIS A 13 -9.64 21.03 4.74
CA HIS A 13 -9.37 21.86 3.57
C HIS A 13 -8.10 22.70 3.75
N ARG A 14 -7.95 23.38 4.90
CA ARG A 14 -6.75 24.16 5.24
C ARG A 14 -5.48 23.31 5.23
N LYS A 15 -5.54 22.11 5.80
CA LYS A 15 -4.36 21.23 5.85
C LYS A 15 -3.96 20.71 4.48
N ILE A 16 -4.94 20.32 3.65
CA ILE A 16 -4.69 19.93 2.26
C ILE A 16 -4.04 21.08 1.49
N GLN A 17 -4.52 22.31 1.68
CA GLN A 17 -3.95 23.48 1.03
C GLN A 17 -2.49 23.74 1.44
N GLU A 18 -2.15 23.62 2.73
CA GLU A 18 -0.76 23.72 3.20
C GLU A 18 0.16 22.69 2.54
N ILE A 19 -0.26 21.42 2.52
CA ILE A 19 0.55 20.31 1.99
C ILE A 19 0.70 20.47 0.47
N ALA A 20 -0.40 20.73 -0.25
CA ALA A 20 -0.37 20.92 -1.69
C ALA A 20 0.55 22.09 -2.09
N LYS A 21 0.54 23.20 -1.32
CA LYS A 21 1.45 24.32 -1.52
C LYS A 21 2.92 23.93 -1.28
N LYS A 22 3.20 23.16 -0.23
CA LYS A 22 4.55 22.66 0.06
C LYS A 22 5.09 21.76 -1.05
N ASP A 23 4.23 20.92 -1.61
CA ASP A 23 4.58 19.95 -2.64
C ASP A 23 4.49 20.53 -4.08
N GLY A 24 4.07 21.80 -4.22
CA GLY A 24 3.98 22.49 -5.51
C GLY A 24 2.87 21.96 -6.43
N VAL A 25 1.85 21.30 -5.87
CA VAL A 25 0.73 20.70 -6.63
C VAL A 25 -0.58 21.43 -6.36
N SER A 26 -1.55 21.27 -7.28
CA SER A 26 -2.90 21.78 -7.04
C SER A 26 -3.64 20.93 -6.00
N ILE A 27 -4.63 21.53 -5.31
CA ILE A 27 -5.53 20.80 -4.39
C ILE A 27 -6.23 19.63 -5.10
N ASN A 28 -6.66 19.84 -6.35
CA ASN A 28 -7.34 18.79 -7.13
C ASN A 28 -6.41 17.61 -7.44
N GLN A 29 -5.15 17.90 -7.78
CA GLN A 29 -4.14 16.86 -8.01
C GLN A 29 -3.85 16.09 -6.73
N PHE A 30 -3.69 16.80 -5.60
CA PHE A 30 -3.50 16.17 -4.29
C PHE A 30 -4.66 15.23 -3.95
N ILE A 31 -5.91 15.70 -4.05
CA ILE A 31 -7.11 14.90 -3.75
C ILE A 31 -7.22 13.70 -4.70
N SER A 32 -6.95 13.89 -5.99
CA SER A 32 -7.00 12.81 -6.98
C SER A 32 -5.96 11.72 -6.68
N SER A 33 -4.74 12.12 -6.31
CA SER A 33 -3.67 11.20 -5.92
C SER A 33 -4.04 10.42 -4.66
N ALA A 34 -4.50 11.12 -3.62
CA ALA A 34 -4.91 10.50 -2.36
C ALA A 34 -6.08 9.52 -2.54
N ALA A 35 -7.05 9.84 -3.42
CA ALA A 35 -8.14 8.94 -3.77
C ALA A 35 -7.63 7.68 -4.47
N GLY A 36 -6.70 7.83 -5.42
CA GLY A 36 -6.04 6.71 -6.10
C GLY A 36 -5.25 5.82 -5.13
N GLU A 37 -4.51 6.42 -4.21
CA GLU A 37 -3.76 5.69 -3.18
C GLU A 37 -4.68 4.91 -2.25
N LYS A 38 -5.75 5.56 -1.75
CA LYS A 38 -6.73 4.89 -0.88
C LYS A 38 -7.42 3.72 -1.59
N LEU A 39 -7.77 3.91 -2.87
CA LEU A 39 -8.37 2.87 -3.68
C LEU A 39 -7.39 1.69 -3.88
N SER A 40 -6.13 1.99 -4.22
CA SER A 40 -5.08 0.98 -4.38
C SER A 40 -4.90 0.14 -3.11
N ALA A 41 -4.86 0.79 -1.94
CA ALA A 41 -4.75 0.11 -0.65
C ALA A 41 -5.93 -0.83 -0.39
N ILE A 42 -7.17 -0.38 -0.66
CA ILE A 42 -8.38 -1.20 -0.50
C ILE A 42 -8.34 -2.42 -1.42
N LEU A 43 -8.08 -2.19 -2.72
CA LEU A 43 -8.04 -3.27 -3.72
C LEU A 43 -6.91 -4.28 -3.43
N THR A 44 -5.77 -3.82 -2.92
CA THR A 44 -4.64 -4.68 -2.55
C THR A 44 -5.03 -5.67 -1.46
N VAL A 45 -5.76 -5.21 -0.43
CA VAL A 45 -6.24 -6.09 0.65
C VAL A 45 -7.16 -7.18 0.09
N ASP A 46 -8.07 -6.82 -0.79
CA ASP A 46 -9.01 -7.78 -1.40
C ASP A 46 -8.28 -8.77 -2.31
N TYR A 47 -7.32 -8.29 -3.09
CA TYR A 47 -6.46 -9.14 -3.91
C TYR A 47 -5.70 -10.16 -3.05
N LEU A 48 -5.04 -9.72 -1.97
CA LEU A 48 -4.29 -10.61 -1.08
C LEU A 48 -5.21 -11.65 -0.43
N LYS A 49 -6.40 -11.26 0.03
CA LYS A 49 -7.40 -12.20 0.57
C LYS A 49 -7.82 -13.24 -0.48
N ALA A 50 -8.12 -12.81 -1.70
CA ALA A 50 -8.49 -13.71 -2.79
C ALA A 50 -7.33 -14.66 -3.16
N ARG A 51 -6.09 -14.16 -3.16
CA ARG A 51 -4.90 -14.95 -3.45
C ARG A 51 -4.57 -15.94 -2.35
N ALA A 52 -4.76 -15.56 -1.08
CA ALA A 52 -4.53 -16.39 0.09
C ALA A 52 -5.46 -17.61 0.11
N LYS A 53 -6.73 -17.46 -0.32
CA LYS A 53 -7.68 -18.59 -0.47
C LYS A 53 -7.21 -19.68 -1.42
N LYS A 54 -6.31 -19.35 -2.37
CA LYS A 54 -5.72 -20.32 -3.31
C LYS A 54 -4.47 -21.01 -2.74
N GLY A 55 -3.93 -20.51 -1.63
CA GLY A 55 -2.75 -21.07 -0.97
C GLY A 55 -3.10 -22.24 -0.07
N LYS A 56 -2.19 -23.20 0.04
CA LYS A 56 -2.24 -24.28 1.03
C LYS A 56 -0.98 -24.20 1.88
N ILE A 57 -1.13 -24.01 3.19
CA ILE A 57 0.00 -23.90 4.12
C ILE A 57 0.90 -25.14 4.02
N ALA A 58 0.32 -26.33 3.90
CA ALA A 58 1.09 -27.56 3.74
C ALA A 58 2.01 -27.58 2.49
N ASP A 59 1.61 -26.92 1.39
CA ASP A 59 2.46 -26.83 0.20
C ASP A 59 3.59 -25.80 0.41
N PHE A 60 3.33 -24.76 1.19
CA PHE A 60 4.34 -23.80 1.62
C PHE A 60 5.38 -24.48 2.53
N ASP A 61 4.94 -25.26 3.51
CA ASP A 61 5.83 -26.00 4.43
C ASP A 61 6.71 -27.01 3.68
N LYS A 62 6.16 -27.73 2.69
CA LYS A 62 6.93 -28.64 1.81
C LYS A 62 8.00 -27.94 1.00
N VAL A 63 7.79 -26.66 0.65
CA VAL A 63 8.83 -25.87 -0.04
C VAL A 63 9.89 -25.43 0.96
N LEU A 64 9.48 -24.95 2.14
CA LEU A 64 10.40 -24.53 3.19
C LEU A 64 11.28 -25.68 3.71
N SER A 65 10.76 -26.91 3.77
CA SER A 65 11.54 -28.08 4.19
C SER A 65 12.69 -28.44 3.25
N LYS A 66 12.73 -27.86 2.04
CA LYS A 66 13.85 -28.02 1.10
C LYS A 66 15.03 -27.10 1.43
N VAL A 67 14.82 -26.09 2.27
CA VAL A 67 15.89 -25.20 2.71
C VAL A 67 16.80 -25.99 3.66
N PRO A 68 18.10 -26.11 3.34
CA PRO A 68 19.04 -26.81 4.22
C PRO A 68 19.13 -26.13 5.58
N ASN A 69 19.06 -26.92 6.65
CA ASN A 69 19.31 -26.43 8.00
C ASN A 69 20.82 -26.24 8.22
N LYS A 70 21.35 -25.08 7.81
CA LYS A 70 22.76 -24.69 7.96
C LYS A 70 22.86 -23.22 8.36
N GLU A 71 23.99 -22.86 8.94
CA GLU A 71 24.31 -21.47 9.24
C GLU A 71 24.22 -20.58 7.99
N PRO A 72 23.71 -19.34 8.13
CA PRO A 72 23.76 -18.34 7.08
C PRO A 72 25.20 -18.11 6.60
N LEU A 73 25.34 -17.71 5.34
CA LEU A 73 26.62 -17.28 4.80
C LEU A 73 27.08 -16.01 5.53
N GLU A 74 28.39 -15.78 5.64
CA GLU A 74 28.92 -14.65 6.42
C GLU A 74 28.32 -13.29 6.02
N TRP A 75 28.06 -13.08 4.73
CA TRP A 75 27.44 -11.85 4.20
C TRP A 75 25.91 -11.79 4.33
N ASP A 76 25.27 -12.85 4.80
CA ASP A 76 23.82 -12.98 5.00
C ASP A 76 23.46 -13.08 6.50
N LYS A 77 24.43 -12.89 7.38
CA LYS A 77 24.21 -12.76 8.83
C LYS A 77 23.69 -11.36 9.13
N ILE A 78 22.66 -11.29 9.98
CA ILE A 78 22.19 -10.02 10.56
C ILE A 78 23.12 -9.67 11.74
N GLU A 79 23.55 -8.41 11.82
CA GLU A 79 24.36 -7.86 12.93
C GLU A 79 23.60 -7.82 14.26
#